data_AF-A0A2V7YGP5-F1
#
_entry.id   AF-A0A2V7YGP5-F1
#
_cell.length_a   1.000
_cell.length_b   1.000
_cell.length_c   1.000
_cell.angle_alpha   90.00
_cell.angle_beta   90.00
_cell.angle_gamma   90.00
#
_symmetry.space_group_name_H-M   'P 1'
#
loop_
_entity.id
_entity.type
_entity.pdbx_description
1 polymer ?
#
loop_
_entity_poly.entity_id
_entity_poly.type
_entity_poly.pdbx_seq_one_letter_code
_entity_poly.pdbx_strand_id
1 'polypeptide(L)'
;WPARELKVEVRPAQVWGLAVTDLVERPAVRRTLAARGTAPALTGPAAEETASRFETLINLLLQAAPHELLMRRLGEALSQTSRQVSSLERRVTPRLEHQIATTRRTLDEREREEHLRLRHLLKRRKA
;
A
#
# COMPACT_ATOMS: atom_id res chain seq x y z
N TRP A 1 -6.61 -31.43 -28.28
CA TRP A 1 -5.69 -30.33 -27.91
C TRP A 1 -4.62 -30.91 -26.99
N PRO A 2 -3.34 -30.93 -27.37
CA PRO A 2 -2.30 -31.52 -26.54
C PRO A 2 -2.06 -30.66 -25.29
N ALA A 3 -1.89 -31.34 -24.15
CA ALA A 3 -1.50 -30.71 -22.89
C ALA A 3 -0.08 -30.15 -23.01
N ARG A 4 0.17 -29.01 -22.38
CA ARG A 4 1.48 -28.36 -22.33
C ARG A 4 1.67 -27.73 -20.96
N GLU A 5 2.87 -27.86 -20.41
CA GLU A 5 3.29 -27.13 -19.23
C GLU A 5 3.73 -25.70 -19.61
N LEU A 6 3.18 -24.71 -18.90
CA LEU A 6 3.65 -23.32 -18.95
C LEU A 6 4.37 -23.04 -17.64
N LYS A 7 5.71 -22.95 -17.71
CA LYS A 7 6.54 -22.57 -16.57
C LYS A 7 6.57 -21.06 -16.47
N VAL A 8 6.20 -20.53 -15.32
CA VAL A 8 6.17 -19.11 -15.03
C VAL A 8 7.12 -18.86 -13.86
N GLU A 9 8.16 -18.06 -14.06
CA GLU A 9 9.09 -17.69 -12.97
C GLU A 9 8.56 -16.46 -12.26
N VAL A 10 8.31 -16.61 -10.95
CA VAL A 10 7.93 -15.52 -10.07
C VAL A 10 9.14 -15.13 -9.23
N ARG A 11 9.48 -13.85 -9.18
CA ARG A 11 10.50 -13.33 -8.27
C ARG A 11 9.90 -12.41 -7.22
N PRO A 12 10.37 -12.48 -5.97
CA PRO A 12 10.09 -11.43 -5.00
C PRO A 12 10.74 -10.14 -5.47
N ALA A 13 10.01 -9.04 -5.34
CA ALA A 13 10.45 -7.69 -5.60
C ALA A 13 9.98 -6.78 -4.48
N GLN A 14 10.60 -5.61 -4.36
CA GLN A 14 10.21 -4.62 -3.37
C GLN A 14 10.06 -3.26 -4.02
N VAL A 15 8.89 -2.64 -3.84
CA VAL A 15 8.57 -1.31 -4.37
C VAL A 15 8.07 -0.46 -3.21
N TRP A 16 8.76 0.65 -2.92
CA TRP A 16 8.45 1.54 -1.79
C TRP A 16 8.29 0.81 -0.44
N GLY A 17 9.14 -0.18 -0.19
CA GLY A 17 9.10 -0.99 1.03
C GLY A 17 8.05 -2.10 1.03
N LEU A 18 7.14 -2.14 0.04
CA LEU A 18 6.12 -3.19 -0.09
C LEU A 18 6.69 -4.42 -0.79
N ALA A 19 6.52 -5.58 -0.17
CA ALA A 19 6.83 -6.86 -0.77
C ALA A 19 5.79 -7.18 -1.86
N VAL A 20 6.26 -7.25 -3.10
CA VAL A 20 5.46 -7.60 -4.28
C VAL A 20 6.12 -8.73 -5.05
N THR A 21 5.44 -9.29 -6.03
CA THR A 21 6.00 -10.33 -6.89
C THR A 21 5.99 -9.88 -8.33
N ASP A 22 7.11 -10.09 -9.02
CA ASP A 22 7.26 -9.81 -10.44
C ASP A 22 7.36 -11.12 -11.25
N LEU A 23 6.99 -11.05 -12.53
CA LEU A 23 6.99 -12.15 -13.48
C LEU A 23 8.12 -11.96 -14.48
N VAL A 24 9.23 -12.68 -14.27
CA VAL A 24 10.50 -12.50 -15.00
C VAL A 24 10.52 -13.29 -16.31
N GLU A 25 10.16 -14.57 -16.27
CA GLU A 25 10.08 -15.41 -17.47
C GLU A 25 8.64 -15.68 -17.87
N ARG A 26 8.32 -15.35 -19.13
CA ARG A 26 6.99 -15.48 -19.71
C ARG A 26 7.09 -16.39 -20.94
N PRO A 27 6.68 -17.67 -20.86
CA PRO A 27 6.72 -18.56 -22.01
C PRO A 27 5.77 -18.06 -23.09
N ALA A 28 6.13 -18.25 -24.35
CA ALA A 28 5.24 -17.92 -25.47
C ALA A 28 3.93 -18.73 -25.35
N VAL A 29 2.85 -18.03 -25.03
CA VAL A 29 1.50 -18.60 -24.86
C VAL A 29 0.85 -18.89 -26.22
N ARG A 30 1.16 -18.08 -27.23
CA ARG A 30 0.68 -18.25 -28.60
C ARG A 30 1.27 -19.50 -29.23
N ARG A 31 0.42 -20.36 -29.79
CA ARG A 31 0.80 -21.60 -30.47
C ARG A 31 0.85 -21.40 -31.98
N THR A 32 1.77 -22.10 -32.63
CA THR A 32 1.71 -22.31 -34.08
C THR A 32 0.61 -23.32 -34.41
N LEU A 33 0.13 -23.34 -35.65
CA LEU A 33 -0.91 -24.27 -36.10
C LEU A 33 -0.52 -25.73 -35.88
N ALA A 34 0.73 -26.09 -36.17
CA ALA A 34 1.27 -27.41 -35.91
C ALA A 34 1.27 -27.77 -34.41
N ALA A 35 1.63 -26.82 -33.53
CA ALA A 35 1.68 -27.03 -32.09
C ALA A 35 0.29 -27.14 -31.43
N ARG A 36 -0.78 -26.72 -32.11
CA ARG A 36 -2.16 -26.92 -31.63
C ARG A 36 -2.64 -28.36 -31.81
N GLY A 37 -2.00 -29.14 -32.69
CA GLY A 37 -2.40 -30.51 -32.99
C GLY A 37 -3.82 -30.62 -33.55
N THR A 38 -4.33 -29.53 -34.13
CA THR A 38 -5.64 -29.43 -34.77
C THR A 38 -5.43 -29.46 -36.28
N ALA A 39 -6.14 -30.33 -37.00
CA ALA A 39 -6.18 -30.26 -38.45
C ALA A 39 -7.03 -29.05 -38.88
N PRO A 40 -6.45 -28.02 -39.54
CA PRO A 40 -7.18 -26.78 -39.87
C PRO A 40 -8.45 -27.07 -40.68
N ALA A 41 -8.39 -28.06 -41.58
CA ALA A 41 -9.50 -28.49 -42.42
C ALA A 41 -10.70 -29.10 -41.63
N LEU A 42 -10.48 -29.71 -40.46
CA LEU A 42 -11.56 -30.30 -39.65
C LEU A 42 -12.15 -29.35 -38.62
N THR A 43 -11.39 -28.34 -38.19
CA THR A 43 -11.74 -27.54 -37.00
C THR A 43 -12.48 -26.25 -37.35
N GLY A 44 -12.38 -25.79 -38.61
CA GLY A 44 -13.04 -24.60 -39.12
C GLY A 44 -12.40 -23.27 -38.62
N PRO A 45 -12.63 -22.17 -39.36
CA PRO A 45 -11.94 -20.88 -39.10
C PRO A 45 -12.32 -20.26 -37.76
N ALA A 46 -13.57 -20.42 -37.31
CA ALA A 46 -14.06 -19.83 -36.06
C ALA A 46 -13.35 -20.40 -34.82
N ALA A 47 -13.07 -21.71 -34.81
CA ALA A 47 -12.36 -22.35 -33.70
C ALA A 47 -10.89 -21.91 -33.64
N GLU A 48 -10.25 -21.74 -34.79
CA GLU A 48 -8.86 -21.28 -34.89
C GLU A 48 -8.69 -19.83 -34.40
N GLU A 49 -9.62 -18.96 -34.78
CA GLU A 49 -9.66 -17.57 -34.32
C GLU A 49 -9.89 -17.49 -32.82
N THR A 50 -10.86 -18.25 -32.30
CA THR A 50 -11.17 -18.30 -30.87
C THR A 50 -9.96 -18.75 -30.06
N ALA A 51 -9.25 -19.79 -30.51
CA ALA A 51 -8.02 -20.22 -29.87
C ALA A 51 -6.93 -19.15 -29.89
N SER A 52 -6.75 -18.44 -31.01
CA SER A 52 -5.77 -17.37 -31.11
C SER A 52 -6.10 -16.19 -30.18
N ARG A 53 -7.38 -15.82 -30.08
CA ARG A 53 -7.85 -14.77 -29.17
C ARG A 53 -7.64 -15.17 -27.71
N PHE A 54 -7.93 -16.43 -27.36
CA PHE A 54 -7.73 -16.93 -26.01
C PHE A 54 -6.26 -16.95 -25.59
N GLU A 55 -5.36 -17.41 -26.47
CA GLU A 55 -3.91 -17.37 -26.22
C GLU A 55 -3.39 -15.93 -26.02
N THR A 56 -3.94 -14.98 -26.78
CA THR A 56 -3.63 -13.55 -26.65
C THR A 56 -4.12 -12.99 -25.32
N LEU A 57 -5.35 -13.34 -24.92
CA LEU A 57 -5.94 -12.93 -23.64
C LEU A 57 -5.08 -13.42 -22.46
N ILE A 58 -4.67 -14.68 -22.45
CA ILE A 58 -3.80 -15.21 -21.38
C ILE A 58 -2.49 -14.42 -21.31
N ASN A 59 -1.89 -14.09 -22.46
CA ASN A 59 -0.66 -13.29 -22.47
C ASN A 59 -0.87 -11.90 -21.86
N LEU A 60 -1.99 -11.24 -22.17
CA LEU A 60 -2.35 -9.95 -21.56
C LEU A 60 -2.58 -10.08 -20.06
N LEU A 61 -3.25 -11.14 -19.60
CA LEU A 61 -3.45 -11.39 -18.17
C LEU A 61 -2.12 -11.61 -17.43
N LEU A 62 -1.19 -12.37 -18.01
CA LEU A 62 0.15 -12.54 -17.45
C LEU A 62 0.94 -11.22 -17.41
N GLN A 63 0.70 -10.30 -18.35
CA GLN A 63 1.30 -8.96 -18.33
C GLN A 63 0.67 -8.04 -17.28
N ALA A 64 -0.64 -8.14 -17.07
CA ALA A 64 -1.38 -7.30 -16.15
C ALA A 64 -1.25 -7.76 -14.69
N ALA A 65 -1.07 -9.05 -14.43
CA ALA A 65 -1.11 -9.62 -13.08
C ALA A 65 -0.12 -8.99 -12.07
N PRO A 66 1.18 -8.76 -12.40
CA PRO A 66 2.10 -8.12 -11.46
C PRO A 66 1.70 -6.68 -11.14
N HIS A 67 1.24 -5.95 -12.16
CA HIS A 67 0.80 -4.57 -12.02
C HIS A 67 -0.47 -4.48 -11.16
N GLU A 68 -1.44 -5.37 -11.38
CA GLU A 68 -2.65 -5.42 -10.56
C GLU A 68 -2.32 -5.73 -9.10
N LEU A 69 -1.44 -6.71 -8.86
CA LEU A 69 -1.01 -7.04 -7.51
C LEU A 69 -0.32 -5.85 -6.83
N LEU A 70 0.60 -5.17 -7.53
CA LEU A 70 1.26 -3.97 -7.03
C LEU A 70 0.23 -2.88 -6.71
N MET A 71 -0.72 -2.62 -7.60
CA MET A 71 -1.77 -1.61 -7.37
C MET A 71 -2.62 -1.92 -6.13
N ARG A 72 -3.01 -3.18 -5.92
CA ARG A 72 -3.76 -3.59 -4.72
C ARG A 72 -2.95 -3.36 -3.44
N ARG A 73 -1.69 -3.82 -3.41
CA ARG A 73 -0.81 -3.65 -2.26
C ARG A 73 -0.54 -2.17 -1.95
N LEU A 74 -0.35 -1.36 -2.99
CA LEU A 74 -0.19 0.08 -2.84
C LEU A 74 -1.43 0.75 -2.28
N GLY A 75 -2.62 0.39 -2.77
CA GLY A 75 -3.88 0.92 -2.26
C GLY A 75 -4.09 0.61 -0.78
N GLU A 76 -3.78 -0.62 -0.35
CA GLU A 76 -3.84 -1.03 1.06
C GLU A 76 -2.87 -0.20 1.93
N ALA A 77 -1.62 -0.09 1.51
CA ALA A 77 -0.59 0.66 2.21
C ALA A 77 -0.91 2.16 2.30
N LEU A 78 -1.42 2.74 1.21
CA LEU A 78 -1.83 4.14 1.16
C LEU A 78 -3.02 4.39 2.09
N SER A 79 -4.01 3.49 2.09
CA SER A 79 -5.17 3.58 2.99
C SER A 79 -4.76 3.54 4.47
N GLN A 80 -3.80 2.66 4.83
CA GLN A 80 -3.27 2.59 6.19
C GLN A 80 -2.53 3.87 6.56
N THR A 81 -1.63 4.33 5.68
CA THR A 81 -0.84 5.55 5.89
C THR A 81 -1.73 6.78 6.03
N SER A 82 -2.75 6.92 5.18
CA SER A 82 -3.72 8.03 5.24
C SER A 82 -4.52 8.02 6.55
N ARG A 83 -4.94 6.84 7.04
CA ARG A 83 -5.59 6.70 8.34
C ARG A 83 -4.67 7.11 9.49
N GLN A 84 -3.39 6.74 9.41
CA GLN A 84 -2.40 7.14 10.40
C GLN A 84 -2.18 8.66 10.42
N VAL A 85 -2.00 9.28 9.25
CA VAL A 85 -1.90 10.74 9.11
C VAL A 85 -3.15 11.42 9.69
N SER A 86 -4.34 10.94 9.33
CA SER A 86 -5.60 11.49 9.85
C SER A 86 -5.69 11.39 11.37
N SER A 87 -5.19 10.31 11.97
CA SER A 87 -5.16 10.14 13.42
C SER A 87 -4.15 11.09 14.09
N LEU A 88 -2.99 11.31 13.46
CA LEU A 88 -1.98 12.24 13.95
C LEU A 88 -2.52 13.68 13.95
N GLU A 89 -3.14 14.10 12.85
CA GLU A 89 -3.67 15.45 12.67
C GLU A 89 -4.90 15.71 13.55
N ARG A 90 -5.86 14.79 13.60
CA ARG A 90 -7.16 15.07 14.22
C ARG A 90 -7.25 14.66 15.69
N ARG A 91 -6.34 13.81 16.18
CA ARG A 91 -6.36 13.35 17.58
C ARG A 91 -5.08 13.63 18.32
N VAL A 92 -3.94 13.24 17.76
CA VAL A 92 -2.67 13.33 18.50
C VAL A 92 -2.23 14.79 18.65
N THR A 93 -2.20 15.55 17.56
CA THR A 93 -1.77 16.95 17.57
C THR A 93 -2.64 17.81 18.51
N PRO A 94 -3.99 17.81 18.41
CA PRO A 94 -4.82 18.63 19.30
C PRO A 94 -4.71 18.21 20.76
N ARG A 95 -4.53 16.91 21.03
CA ARG A 95 -4.32 16.41 22.40
C ARG A 95 -3.01 16.94 22.98
N LEU A 96 -1.92 16.89 22.22
CA LEU A 96 -0.62 17.40 22.66
C LEU A 96 -0.67 18.91 22.88
N GLU A 97 -1.33 19.67 22.00
CA GLU A 97 -1.53 21.11 22.17
C GLU A 97 -2.31 21.43 23.45
N HIS A 98 -3.37 20.69 23.73
CA HIS A 98 -4.15 20.85 24.97
C HIS A 98 -3.32 20.52 26.22
N GLN A 99 -2.52 19.45 26.17
CA GLN A 99 -1.61 19.10 27.26
C GLN A 99 -0.59 20.21 27.52
N ILE A 100 0.05 20.72 26.47
CA ILE A 100 1.01 21.83 26.56
C ILE A 100 0.34 23.06 27.18
N ALA A 101 -0.85 23.42 26.72
CA ALA A 101 -1.60 24.57 27.26
C ALA A 101 -1.93 24.38 28.74
N THR A 102 -2.29 23.17 29.15
CA THR A 102 -2.60 22.84 30.55
C THR A 102 -1.36 22.93 31.42
N THR A 103 -0.25 22.33 30.98
CA THR A 103 1.04 22.41 31.69
C THR A 103 1.48 23.85 31.86
N ARG A 104 1.40 24.68 30.81
CA ARG A 104 1.71 26.12 30.89
C ARG A 104 0.88 26.82 31.95
N ARG A 105 -0.45 26.67 31.92
CA ARG A 105 -1.35 27.27 32.94
C ARG A 105 -1.00 26.84 34.36
N THR A 106 -0.67 25.57 34.56
CA THR A 106 -0.28 25.09 35.90
C THR A 106 1.06 25.64 36.37
N LEU A 107 2.00 25.90 35.47
CA LEU A 107 3.27 26.55 35.80
C LEU A 107 3.05 28.03 36.14
N ASP A 108 2.27 28.74 35.31
CA ASP A 108 1.95 30.16 35.55
C ASP A 108 1.24 30.36 36.90
N GLU A 109 0.31 29.47 37.25
CA GLU A 109 -0.40 29.56 38.52
C GLU A 109 0.52 29.28 39.72
N ARG A 110 1.42 28.29 39.60
CA ARG A 110 2.45 28.05 40.63
C ARG A 110 3.39 29.24 40.80
N GLU A 111 3.81 29.88 39.71
CA GLU A 111 4.65 31.07 39.77
C GLU A 111 3.93 32.22 40.50
N ARG A 112 2.64 32.43 40.22
CA ARG A 112 1.82 33.42 40.93
C ARG A 112 1.70 33.12 42.43
N GLU A 113 1.42 31.87 42.79
CA GLU A 113 1.33 31.45 44.20
C GLU A 113 2.66 31.69 44.93
N GLU A 114 3.79 31.34 44.32
CA GLU A 114 5.12 31.55 44.90
C GLU A 114 5.44 33.04 45.05
N HIS A 115 5.16 33.87 44.05
CA HIS A 115 5.31 35.32 44.15
C HIS A 115 4.47 35.90 45.30
N LEU A 116 3.22 35.46 45.46
CA LEU A 116 2.36 35.89 46.57
C LEU A 116 2.91 35.44 47.92
N ARG A 117 3.40 34.20 48.05
CA ARG A 117 4.04 33.69 49.29
C ARG A 117 5.26 34.51 49.68
N LEU A 118 6.15 34.78 48.72
CA LEU A 118 7.35 35.60 48.93
C LEU A 118 7.00 37.03 49.36
N ARG A 119 6.01 37.66 48.72
CA ARG A 119 5.54 39.00 49.12
C ARG A 119 5.03 39.03 50.57
N HIS A 120 4.26 38.03 50.99
CA HIS A 120 3.78 37.95 52.37
C HIS A 120 4.92 37.75 53.39
N LEU A 121 5.89 36.89 53.08
CA LEU A 121 7.09 36.68 53.91
C LEU A 121 7.89 37.97 54.10
N LEU A 122 8.15 38.70 53.01
CA LEU A 122 8.86 39.98 53.07
C LEU A 122 8.11 41.03 53.90
N LYS A 123 6.77 41.08 53.80
CA LYS A 123 5.95 41.99 54.59
C LYS A 123 6.02 41.67 56.09
N ARG A 124 5.98 40.38 56.46
CA ARG A 124 6.13 39.93 57.86
C ARG A 124 7.50 40.24 58.45
N ARG A 125 8.56 40.20 57.64
CA ARG A 125 9.94 40.48 58.09
C ARG A 125 10.25 41.97 58.27
N LYS A 126 9.44 42.86 57.69
CA LYS A 126 9.57 44.33 57.81
C LYS A 126 8.74 44.93 58.96
N ALA A 127 7.83 44.15 59.54
CA ALA A 127 7.09 44.49 60.76
C ALA A 127 7.84 43.94 61.97
#